data_AF-A0A167WN92-F1
#
_entry.id   AF-A0A167WN92-F1
#
_cell.length_a   1.000
_cell.length_b   1.000
_cell.length_c   1.000
_cell.angle_alpha   90.00
_cell.angle_beta   90.00
_cell.angle_gamma   90.00
#
_symmetry.space_group_name_H-M   'P 1'
#
loop_
_entity.id
_entity.type
_entity.pdbx_description
1 polymer ?
#
loop_
_entity_poly.entity_id
_entity_poly.type
_entity_poly.pdbx_seq_one_letter_code
_entity_poly.pdbx_strand_id
1 'polypeptide(L)'
;MDTYTLLMSIVDHKIGQVIQSLPKNVASNTIIIFTSDHGDYAGSHGLVAGKAGSLYAEAIRVPLIVFDPTGRFTGDIDTIRTQLTSSVDIMPMLVSFAYGGSRSWMRGDLATIYRGRYDMFPLLKSYNEPGRDYALFASDEVLSSTFDFATAPDPVTNNQTPSHIVGMITEKSKLGVYSNWQPKSVDVVSASQQSEYYNYSTPHGKLELNNTYSIEPIAAEMKELLFNELVPNELEAPLPNALQAVHATAQAAFLAFLALSENSGE
;
A
#
# COMPACT_ATOMS: atom_id res chain seq x y z
N MET A 1 -6.12 3.21 -24.05
CA MET A 1 -5.78 4.52 -23.44
C MET A 1 -6.91 5.53 -23.58
N ASP A 2 -7.50 5.73 -24.76
CA ASP A 2 -8.56 6.74 -24.97
C ASP A 2 -9.78 6.60 -24.04
N THR A 3 -10.27 5.37 -23.82
CA THR A 3 -11.37 5.13 -22.87
C THR A 3 -10.98 5.49 -21.44
N TYR A 4 -9.74 5.19 -21.03
CA TYR A 4 -9.25 5.49 -19.69
C TYR A 4 -9.20 7.00 -19.45
N THR A 5 -8.61 7.76 -20.38
CA THR A 5 -8.53 9.22 -20.26
C THR A 5 -9.92 9.88 -20.34
N LEU A 6 -10.83 9.37 -21.18
CA LEU A 6 -12.22 9.82 -21.22
C LEU A 6 -12.92 9.64 -19.87
N LEU A 7 -12.80 8.46 -19.25
CA LEU A 7 -13.39 8.18 -17.94
C LEU A 7 -12.80 9.10 -16.86
N MET A 8 -11.48 9.34 -16.89
CA MET A 8 -10.84 10.30 -15.98
C MET A 8 -11.39 11.72 -16.15
N SER A 9 -11.59 12.19 -17.38
CA SER A 9 -12.21 13.51 -17.63
C SER A 9 -13.65 13.59 -17.13
N ILE A 10 -14.42 12.49 -17.24
CA ILE A 10 -15.78 12.44 -16.69
C ILE A 10 -15.74 12.52 -15.16
N VAL A 11 -14.84 11.75 -14.52
CA VAL A 11 -14.67 11.77 -13.06
C VAL A 11 -14.28 13.17 -12.57
N ASP A 12 -13.31 13.83 -13.22
CA ASP A 12 -12.91 15.21 -12.91
C ASP A 12 -14.09 16.18 -12.97
N HIS A 13 -14.90 16.12 -14.04
CA HIS A 13 -16.09 16.95 -14.16
C HIS A 13 -17.10 16.69 -13.03
N LYS A 14 -17.28 15.42 -12.62
CA LYS A 14 -18.17 15.05 -11.52
C LYS A 14 -17.66 15.53 -10.15
N ILE A 15 -16.35 15.47 -9.92
CA ILE A 15 -15.73 16.05 -8.72
C ILE A 15 -16.00 17.57 -8.69
N GLY A 16 -15.80 18.25 -9.81
CA GLY A 16 -16.11 19.69 -9.93
C GLY A 16 -17.56 20.02 -9.60
N GLN A 17 -18.52 19.22 -10.08
CA GLN A 17 -19.95 19.38 -9.74
C GLN A 17 -20.22 19.23 -8.24
N VAL A 18 -19.62 18.24 -7.58
CA VAL A 18 -19.79 18.04 -6.13
C VAL A 18 -19.21 19.24 -5.35
N ILE A 19 -18.00 19.68 -5.68
CA ILE A 19 -17.35 20.82 -5.01
C ILE A 19 -18.16 22.11 -5.21
N GLN A 20 -18.62 22.39 -6.44
CA GLN A 20 -19.43 23.58 -6.76
C GLN A 20 -20.82 23.56 -6.13
N SER A 21 -21.34 22.38 -5.76
CA SER A 21 -22.64 22.26 -5.08
C SER A 21 -22.60 22.71 -3.62
N LEU A 22 -21.40 22.82 -3.02
CA LEU A 22 -21.25 23.28 -1.64
C LEU A 22 -21.60 24.77 -1.51
N PRO A 23 -22.50 25.17 -0.58
CA PRO A 23 -22.72 26.57 -0.27
C PRO A 23 -21.41 27.26 0.15
N LYS A 24 -21.22 28.53 -0.23
CA LYS A 24 -19.95 29.25 -0.01
C LYS A 24 -19.46 29.18 1.45
N ASN A 25 -20.36 29.30 2.42
CA ASN A 25 -20.04 29.24 3.85
C ASN A 25 -19.64 27.83 4.33
N VAL A 26 -20.15 26.78 3.67
CA VAL A 26 -19.76 25.39 3.94
C VAL A 26 -18.42 25.09 3.28
N ALA A 27 -18.26 25.48 2.02
CA ALA A 27 -17.02 25.32 1.26
C ALA A 27 -15.83 25.97 1.97
N SER A 28 -16.00 27.17 2.55
CA SER A 28 -14.94 27.86 3.30
C SER A 28 -14.47 27.16 4.57
N ASN A 29 -15.19 26.13 5.04
CA ASN A 29 -14.88 25.35 6.23
C ASN A 29 -14.86 23.84 5.94
N THR A 30 -14.70 23.45 4.68
CA THR A 30 -14.63 22.04 4.25
C THR A 30 -13.22 21.73 3.81
N ILE A 31 -12.59 20.75 4.45
CA ILE A 31 -11.32 20.18 3.98
C ILE A 31 -11.65 19.18 2.88
N ILE A 32 -10.98 19.31 1.74
CA ILE A 32 -11.15 18.43 0.59
C ILE A 32 -9.93 17.53 0.51
N ILE A 33 -10.16 16.21 0.49
CA ILE A 33 -9.12 15.21 0.31
C ILE A 33 -9.49 14.38 -0.91
N PHE A 34 -8.58 14.32 -1.88
CA PHE A 34 -8.72 13.51 -3.08
C PHE A 34 -7.60 12.47 -3.11
N THR A 35 -7.97 11.21 -3.34
CA THR A 35 -7.04 10.09 -3.44
C THR A 35 -7.67 8.93 -4.22
N SER A 36 -6.90 7.86 -4.42
CA SER A 36 -7.37 6.59 -5.00
C SER A 36 -7.06 5.45 -4.04
N ASP A 37 -7.82 4.37 -4.11
CA ASP A 37 -7.56 3.13 -3.36
C ASP A 37 -6.39 2.35 -3.95
N HIS A 38 -6.23 2.40 -5.27
CA HIS A 38 -5.11 1.85 -6.03
C HIS A 38 -4.93 2.56 -7.38
N GLY A 39 -3.87 2.22 -8.10
CA GLY A 39 -3.65 2.63 -9.48
C GLY A 39 -4.04 1.56 -10.49
N ASP A 40 -3.59 1.69 -11.74
CA ASP A 40 -3.86 0.75 -12.82
C ASP A 40 -2.64 0.61 -13.71
N TYR A 41 -2.29 -0.61 -14.11
CA TYR A 41 -1.12 -0.84 -14.96
C TYR A 41 -1.21 -0.17 -16.33
N ALA A 42 -2.43 -0.04 -16.90
CA ALA A 42 -2.68 0.64 -18.16
C ALA A 42 -1.74 0.24 -19.32
N GLY A 43 -1.27 -1.01 -19.37
CA GLY A 43 -0.35 -1.55 -20.36
C GLY A 43 1.13 -1.57 -19.93
N SER A 44 1.50 -0.93 -18.82
CA SER A 44 2.86 -0.98 -18.27
C SER A 44 3.29 -2.42 -17.97
N HIS A 45 4.57 -2.72 -18.22
CA HIS A 45 5.17 -4.04 -18.00
C HIS A 45 4.44 -5.20 -18.70
N GLY A 46 3.64 -4.93 -19.74
CA GLY A 46 2.82 -5.94 -20.43
C GLY A 46 1.50 -6.28 -19.72
N LEU A 47 1.18 -5.59 -18.62
CA LEU A 47 -0.04 -5.78 -17.84
C LEU A 47 -1.11 -4.81 -18.36
N VAL A 48 -2.11 -5.35 -19.07
CA VAL A 48 -3.08 -4.54 -19.84
C VAL A 48 -3.96 -3.65 -18.96
N ALA A 49 -4.40 -4.14 -17.80
CA ALA A 49 -5.25 -3.42 -16.85
C ALA A 49 -5.22 -4.11 -15.48
N GLY A 50 -5.69 -3.41 -14.45
CA GLY A 50 -5.81 -3.93 -13.09
C GLY A 50 -4.66 -3.51 -12.18
N LYS A 51 -4.59 -4.17 -11.03
CA LYS A 51 -3.73 -3.79 -9.89
C LYS A 51 -3.13 -4.97 -9.12
N ALA A 52 -3.37 -6.18 -9.61
CA ALA A 52 -3.10 -7.43 -8.91
C ALA A 52 -1.84 -8.11 -9.47
N GLY A 53 -1.14 -8.86 -8.62
CA GLY A 53 -0.04 -9.73 -9.05
C GLY A 53 1.33 -9.07 -9.11
N SER A 54 1.47 -7.79 -8.75
CA SER A 54 2.79 -7.14 -8.65
C SER A 54 2.81 -5.94 -7.70
N LEU A 55 4.02 -5.49 -7.40
CA LEU A 55 4.29 -4.26 -6.64
C LEU A 55 4.63 -3.07 -7.54
N TYR A 56 4.29 -3.07 -8.84
CA TYR A 56 4.69 -1.97 -9.72
C TYR A 56 4.09 -0.63 -9.29
N ALA A 57 4.85 0.45 -9.47
CA ALA A 57 4.47 1.79 -9.04
C ALA A 57 3.12 2.21 -9.64
N GLU A 58 2.79 1.80 -10.86
CA GLU A 58 1.51 2.06 -11.51
C GLU A 58 0.30 1.55 -10.72
N ALA A 59 0.43 0.45 -9.98
CA ALA A 59 -0.67 -0.11 -9.18
C ALA A 59 -0.77 0.48 -7.77
N ILE A 60 0.33 0.97 -7.20
CA ILE A 60 0.39 1.33 -5.77
C ILE A 60 0.63 2.83 -5.51
N ARG A 61 1.15 3.58 -6.48
CA ARG A 61 1.45 5.00 -6.35
C ARG A 61 0.24 5.83 -6.75
N VAL A 62 -0.64 6.07 -5.78
CA VAL A 62 -1.90 6.78 -5.96
C VAL A 62 -1.77 8.30 -5.75
N PRO A 63 -2.68 9.12 -6.32
CA PRO A 63 -2.72 10.55 -6.00
C PRO A 63 -3.11 10.78 -4.53
N LEU A 64 -2.60 11.86 -3.96
CA LEU A 64 -3.09 12.41 -2.70
C LEU A 64 -3.04 13.93 -2.77
N ILE A 65 -4.21 14.56 -2.72
CA ILE A 65 -4.36 16.01 -2.65
C ILE A 65 -5.14 16.32 -1.38
N VAL A 66 -4.62 17.25 -0.58
CA VAL A 66 -5.26 17.72 0.65
C VAL A 66 -5.35 19.23 0.56
N PHE A 67 -6.57 19.76 0.62
CA PHE A 67 -6.87 21.17 0.53
C PHE A 67 -7.66 21.62 1.75
N ASP A 68 -7.09 22.54 2.53
CA ASP A 68 -7.78 23.25 3.60
C ASP A 68 -7.95 24.73 3.21
N PRO A 69 -9.18 25.18 2.91
CA PRO A 69 -9.46 26.56 2.50
C PRO A 69 -9.18 27.58 3.61
N THR A 70 -9.03 27.14 4.86
CA THR A 70 -8.71 28.02 5.99
C THR A 70 -7.21 28.27 6.14
N GLY A 71 -6.36 27.47 5.47
CA GLY A 71 -4.90 27.53 5.58
C GLY A 71 -4.37 27.13 6.97
N ARG A 72 -5.20 26.49 7.82
CA ARG A 72 -4.81 26.10 9.18
C ARG A 72 -3.88 24.89 9.18
N PHE A 73 -4.12 23.97 8.25
CA PHE A 73 -3.45 22.67 8.23
C PHE A 73 -2.61 22.42 6.98
N THR A 74 -2.88 23.13 5.90
CA THR A 74 -2.10 23.02 4.65
C THR A 74 -1.38 24.33 4.36
N GLY A 75 -0.10 24.25 4.04
CA GLY A 75 0.72 25.36 3.54
C GLY A 75 1.47 24.95 2.28
N ASP A 76 2.27 25.84 1.69
CA ASP A 76 3.03 25.59 0.46
C ASP A 76 2.17 24.92 -0.64
N ILE A 77 0.95 25.44 -0.85
CA ILE A 77 -0.09 24.80 -1.67
C ILE A 77 0.24 24.76 -3.17
N ASP A 78 1.16 25.62 -3.62
CA ASP A 78 1.63 25.68 -5.00
C ASP A 78 2.89 24.82 -5.24
N THR A 79 3.32 24.04 -4.24
CA THR A 79 4.53 23.22 -4.30
C THR A 79 4.21 21.73 -4.37
N ILE A 80 4.72 21.07 -5.41
CA ILE A 80 4.62 19.60 -5.56
C ILE A 80 5.49 18.94 -4.48
N ARG A 81 4.91 17.99 -3.75
CA ARG A 81 5.61 17.18 -2.75
C ARG A 81 6.01 15.84 -3.33
N THR A 82 7.21 15.38 -3.01
CA THR A 82 7.77 14.08 -3.43
C THR A 82 8.07 13.16 -2.26
N GLN A 83 7.90 13.66 -1.03
CA GLN A 83 8.09 12.91 0.20
C GLN A 83 7.19 11.68 0.26
N LEU A 84 7.73 10.60 0.81
CA LEU A 84 7.02 9.33 0.91
C LEU A 84 5.91 9.41 1.97
N THR A 85 4.72 8.90 1.61
CA THR A 85 3.57 8.73 2.49
C THR A 85 2.94 7.37 2.20
N SER A 86 2.02 6.91 3.06
CA SER A 86 1.31 5.65 2.84
C SER A 86 -0.18 5.78 3.12
N SER A 87 -1.01 4.96 2.46
CA SER A 87 -2.47 4.95 2.65
C SER A 87 -2.87 4.68 4.10
N VAL A 88 -2.04 3.96 4.86
CA VAL A 88 -2.26 3.69 6.29
C VAL A 88 -2.18 4.95 7.17
N ASP A 89 -1.67 6.07 6.64
CA ASP A 89 -1.63 7.36 7.34
C ASP A 89 -2.88 8.20 7.14
N ILE A 90 -3.71 7.85 6.15
CA ILE A 90 -4.92 8.61 5.80
C ILE A 90 -5.91 8.59 6.98
N MET A 91 -6.13 7.43 7.60
CA MET A 91 -7.06 7.36 8.74
C MET A 91 -6.58 8.21 9.93
N PRO A 92 -5.32 8.09 10.41
CA PRO A 92 -4.80 8.97 11.44
C PRO A 92 -4.88 10.46 11.09
N MET A 93 -4.64 10.82 9.82
CA MET A 93 -4.75 12.19 9.34
C MET A 93 -6.21 12.68 9.43
N LEU A 94 -7.17 11.91 8.93
CA LEU A 94 -8.61 12.22 8.97
C LEU A 94 -9.11 12.46 10.38
N VAL A 95 -8.78 11.57 11.32
CA VAL A 95 -9.21 11.73 12.72
C VAL A 95 -8.51 12.93 13.34
N SER A 96 -7.23 13.16 13.04
CA SER A 96 -6.50 14.31 13.59
C SER A 96 -7.08 15.64 13.10
N PHE A 97 -7.63 15.74 11.89
CA PHE A 97 -8.38 16.93 11.46
C PHE A 97 -9.58 17.23 12.37
N ALA A 98 -10.35 16.20 12.76
CA ALA A 98 -11.48 16.34 13.69
C ALA A 98 -11.03 16.78 15.10
N TYR A 99 -9.78 16.54 15.46
CA TYR A 99 -9.15 16.95 16.73
C TYR A 99 -8.28 18.20 16.59
N GLY A 100 -8.52 19.04 15.57
CA GLY A 100 -7.80 20.31 15.40
C GLY A 100 -6.33 20.14 15.03
N GLY A 101 -5.98 19.05 14.36
CA GLY A 101 -4.62 18.65 14.00
C GLY A 101 -3.84 17.98 15.12
N SER A 102 -4.50 17.64 16.22
CA SER A 102 -3.87 16.93 17.35
C SER A 102 -4.11 15.42 17.26
N ARG A 103 -3.07 14.64 17.60
CA ARG A 103 -3.16 13.19 17.81
C ARG A 103 -3.64 12.78 19.20
N SER A 104 -4.21 13.71 19.97
CA SER A 104 -4.68 13.46 21.35
C SER A 104 -5.80 12.42 21.48
N TRP A 105 -6.40 12.00 20.36
CA TRP A 105 -7.36 10.90 20.26
C TRP A 105 -6.72 9.51 20.34
N MET A 106 -5.42 9.39 20.05
CA MET A 106 -4.67 8.13 20.15
C MET A 106 -4.44 7.78 21.63
N ARG A 107 -5.46 7.19 22.26
CA ARG A 107 -5.43 6.74 23.67
C ARG A 107 -5.79 5.27 23.76
N GLY A 108 -5.29 4.59 24.79
CA GLY A 108 -5.56 3.16 25.01
C GLY A 108 -5.17 2.32 23.79
N ASP A 109 -6.07 1.42 23.37
CA ASP A 109 -5.85 0.52 22.24
C ASP A 109 -5.57 1.26 20.92
N LEU A 110 -6.16 2.44 20.71
CA LEU A 110 -5.90 3.24 19.51
C LEU A 110 -4.46 3.76 19.47
N ALA A 111 -3.87 4.09 20.62
CA ALA A 111 -2.46 4.45 20.68
C ALA A 111 -1.59 3.27 20.26
N THR A 112 -1.90 2.06 20.74
CA THR A 112 -1.17 0.84 20.37
C THR A 112 -1.28 0.54 18.88
N ILE A 113 -2.48 0.67 18.29
CA ILE A 113 -2.74 0.38 16.87
C ILE A 113 -2.08 1.41 15.94
N TYR A 114 -2.13 2.70 16.29
CA TYR A 114 -1.75 3.79 15.38
C TYR A 114 -0.41 4.49 15.70
N ARG A 115 0.29 4.12 16.79
CA ARG A 115 1.56 4.77 17.20
C ARG A 115 2.63 4.83 16.12
N GLY A 116 2.70 3.81 15.25
CA GLY A 116 3.70 3.73 14.18
C GLY A 116 3.31 4.45 12.88
N ARG A 117 2.11 5.05 12.83
CA ARG A 117 1.64 5.77 11.63
C ARG A 117 2.28 7.15 11.57
N TYR A 118 2.73 7.53 10.37
CA TYR A 118 3.42 8.79 10.15
C TYR A 118 2.49 9.98 10.35
N ASP A 119 2.99 11.05 10.96
CA ASP A 119 2.25 12.29 11.11
C ASP A 119 2.36 13.17 9.88
N MET A 120 1.28 13.22 9.09
CA MET A 120 1.25 13.99 7.86
C MET A 120 1.16 15.49 8.11
N PHE A 121 0.74 15.96 9.30
CA PHE A 121 0.46 17.38 9.54
C PHE A 121 1.65 18.31 9.33
N PRO A 122 2.88 18.00 9.78
CA PRO A 122 4.07 18.76 9.41
C PRO A 122 4.23 18.88 7.89
N LEU A 123 4.19 17.77 7.15
CA LEU A 123 4.33 17.74 5.69
C LEU A 123 3.20 18.47 4.95
N LEU A 124 1.98 18.42 5.47
CA LEU A 124 0.85 19.20 4.95
C LEU A 124 1.11 20.71 5.10
N LYS A 125 1.73 21.14 6.21
CA LYS A 125 2.04 22.55 6.47
C LYS A 125 3.23 23.07 5.71
N SER A 126 4.29 22.28 5.54
CA SER A 126 5.47 22.70 4.79
C SER A 126 6.06 21.60 3.93
N TYR A 127 6.45 21.99 2.71
CA TYR A 127 7.16 21.14 1.77
C TYR A 127 8.54 20.70 2.28
N ASN A 128 9.17 21.44 3.20
CA ASN A 128 10.51 21.10 3.69
C ASN A 128 10.51 19.99 4.77
N GLU A 129 9.34 19.60 5.26
CA GLU A 129 9.24 18.54 6.26
C GLU A 129 9.51 17.17 5.62
N PRO A 130 10.21 16.26 6.31
CA PRO A 130 10.51 14.94 5.80
C PRO A 130 9.25 14.08 5.74
N GLY A 131 9.16 13.20 4.76
CA GLY A 131 8.15 12.13 4.72
C GLY A 131 8.52 10.94 5.60
N ARG A 132 7.89 9.80 5.30
CA ARG A 132 8.32 8.50 5.83
C ARG A 132 9.72 8.14 5.34
N ASP A 133 10.50 7.48 6.19
CA ASP A 133 11.74 6.82 5.77
C ASP A 133 11.47 5.65 4.81
N TYR A 134 10.38 4.92 5.06
CA TYR A 134 9.91 3.81 4.24
C TYR A 134 8.38 3.63 4.30
N ALA A 135 7.85 2.94 3.30
CA ALA A 135 6.49 2.43 3.24
C ALA A 135 6.52 0.93 3.00
N LEU A 136 5.74 0.18 3.79
CA LEU A 136 5.55 -1.25 3.60
C LEU A 136 4.31 -1.51 2.76
N PHE A 137 4.35 -2.60 2.01
CA PHE A 137 3.24 -3.12 1.25
C PHE A 137 3.08 -4.61 1.55
N ALA A 138 1.85 -5.07 1.64
CA ALA A 138 1.52 -6.48 1.67
C ALA A 138 0.26 -6.74 0.84
N SER A 139 0.24 -7.81 0.06
CA SER A 139 -0.95 -8.27 -0.66
C SER A 139 -0.95 -9.78 -0.79
N ASP A 140 -2.14 -10.36 -0.77
CA ASP A 140 -2.40 -11.76 -1.08
C ASP A 140 -3.26 -11.83 -2.35
N GLU A 141 -2.69 -12.37 -3.41
CA GLU A 141 -3.29 -12.33 -4.75
C GLU A 141 -4.01 -13.64 -5.05
N VAL A 142 -5.34 -13.57 -5.20
CA VAL A 142 -6.14 -14.69 -5.71
C VAL A 142 -6.39 -14.46 -7.19
N LEU A 143 -5.50 -14.99 -8.03
CA LEU A 143 -5.63 -14.87 -9.48
C LEU A 143 -6.59 -15.94 -10.01
N SER A 144 -7.59 -15.51 -10.79
CA SER A 144 -8.48 -16.47 -11.47
C SER A 144 -7.68 -17.31 -12.49
N SER A 145 -8.15 -18.52 -12.79
CA SER A 145 -7.61 -19.39 -13.84
C SER A 145 -7.66 -18.80 -15.26
N THR A 146 -8.15 -17.57 -15.45
CA THR A 146 -8.12 -16.84 -16.73
C THR A 146 -6.92 -15.88 -16.83
N PHE A 147 -6.28 -15.52 -15.71
CA PHE A 147 -5.02 -14.76 -15.62
C PHE A 147 -3.86 -15.69 -15.22
N ASP A 148 -3.86 -16.85 -15.84
CA ASP A 148 -3.23 -18.05 -15.30
C ASP A 148 -1.73 -18.12 -15.56
N PHE A 149 -0.98 -17.46 -14.68
CA PHE A 149 0.42 -17.81 -14.41
C PHE A 149 0.54 -18.79 -13.22
N ALA A 150 -0.58 -19.24 -12.63
CA ALA A 150 -0.63 -20.01 -11.39
C ALA A 150 -0.71 -21.54 -11.60
N THR A 151 -1.22 -22.03 -12.74
CA THR A 151 -1.32 -23.46 -13.10
C THR A 151 -0.37 -23.87 -14.22
N ALA A 152 0.30 -22.92 -14.86
CA ALA A 152 1.46 -23.18 -15.71
C ALA A 152 2.69 -23.28 -14.81
N PRO A 153 3.12 -24.50 -14.38
CA PRO A 153 4.39 -24.63 -13.69
C PRO A 153 5.48 -23.97 -14.53
N ASP A 154 6.36 -23.21 -13.87
CA ASP A 154 7.59 -22.78 -14.51
C ASP A 154 8.27 -24.04 -15.12
N PRO A 155 8.55 -24.07 -16.43
CA PRO A 155 8.97 -25.29 -17.12
C PRO A 155 10.35 -25.79 -16.68
N VAL A 156 11.08 -25.03 -15.85
CA VAL A 156 12.39 -25.35 -15.31
C VAL A 156 12.32 -25.81 -13.85
N THR A 157 11.44 -25.22 -13.04
CA THR A 157 11.37 -25.39 -11.57
C THR A 157 10.08 -26.04 -11.09
N ASN A 158 9.10 -26.22 -11.97
CA ASN A 158 7.76 -26.75 -11.68
C ASN A 158 7.00 -25.95 -10.60
N ASN A 159 7.35 -24.68 -10.39
CA ASN A 159 6.79 -23.82 -9.36
C ASN A 159 5.58 -23.01 -9.90
N GLN A 160 4.63 -22.73 -9.02
CA GLN A 160 3.50 -21.83 -9.29
C GLN A 160 3.89 -20.39 -8.98
N THR A 161 3.23 -19.42 -9.63
CA THR A 161 3.48 -18.01 -9.37
C THR A 161 3.18 -17.68 -7.90
N PRO A 162 4.13 -17.11 -7.13
CA PRO A 162 3.88 -16.81 -5.74
C PRO A 162 2.84 -15.71 -5.57
N SER A 163 1.87 -15.95 -4.69
CA SER A 163 0.69 -15.08 -4.51
C SER A 163 0.82 -14.10 -3.34
N HIS A 164 1.75 -14.32 -2.42
CA HIS A 164 1.96 -13.44 -1.28
C HIS A 164 3.09 -12.45 -1.59
N ILE A 165 2.79 -11.17 -1.56
CA ILE A 165 3.74 -10.10 -1.88
C ILE A 165 3.97 -9.29 -0.62
N VAL A 166 5.23 -9.13 -0.22
CA VAL A 166 5.65 -8.14 0.78
C VAL A 166 6.69 -7.23 0.16
N GLY A 167 6.52 -5.92 0.36
CA GLY A 167 7.39 -4.92 -0.22
C GLY A 167 7.85 -3.87 0.79
N MET A 168 9.03 -3.31 0.52
CA MET A 168 9.55 -2.12 1.19
C MET A 168 9.90 -1.09 0.13
N ILE A 169 9.39 0.12 0.29
CA ILE A 169 9.62 1.26 -0.59
C ILE A 169 10.31 2.34 0.22
N THR A 170 11.38 2.92 -0.31
CA THR A 170 12.06 4.10 0.23
C THR A 170 12.07 5.19 -0.83
N GLU A 171 12.53 6.39 -0.49
CA GLU A 171 12.75 7.44 -1.50
C GLU A 171 13.74 7.00 -2.61
N LYS A 172 14.67 6.10 -2.29
CA LYS A 172 15.80 5.74 -3.16
C LYS A 172 15.63 4.41 -3.88
N SER A 173 14.73 3.54 -3.41
CA SER A 173 14.61 2.19 -3.94
C SER A 173 13.30 1.52 -3.57
N LYS A 174 13.03 0.40 -4.25
CA LYS A 174 11.95 -0.53 -3.91
C LYS A 174 12.47 -1.96 -3.91
N LEU A 175 12.07 -2.73 -2.91
CA LEU A 175 12.22 -4.18 -2.82
C LEU A 175 10.83 -4.81 -2.79
N GLY A 176 10.60 -5.81 -3.63
CA GLY A 176 9.43 -6.69 -3.56
C GLY A 176 9.87 -8.14 -3.36
N VAL A 177 9.18 -8.88 -2.49
CA VAL A 177 9.42 -10.30 -2.26
C VAL A 177 8.10 -11.07 -2.39
N TYR A 178 8.12 -12.06 -3.27
CA TYR A 178 6.99 -12.88 -3.68
C TYR A 178 7.17 -14.27 -3.08
N SER A 179 6.19 -14.77 -2.33
CA SER A 179 6.25 -16.03 -1.59
C SER A 179 4.98 -16.86 -1.78
N ASN A 180 5.10 -18.18 -1.62
CA ASN A 180 3.98 -19.07 -1.44
C ASN A 180 3.67 -19.21 0.05
N TRP A 181 2.39 -19.26 0.39
CA TRP A 181 1.95 -19.67 1.71
C TRP A 181 2.20 -21.17 1.91
N GLN A 182 2.64 -21.56 3.11
CA GLN A 182 2.60 -22.94 3.53
C GLN A 182 1.13 -23.39 3.55
N PRO A 183 0.77 -24.56 2.99
CA PRO A 183 -0.62 -25.00 2.94
C PRO A 183 -1.27 -24.98 4.32
N LYS A 184 -2.44 -24.31 4.43
CA LYS A 184 -3.23 -24.16 5.67
C LYS A 184 -2.47 -23.48 6.82
N SER A 185 -1.49 -22.64 6.49
CA SER A 185 -0.78 -21.83 7.48
C SER A 185 -0.84 -20.35 7.13
N VAL A 186 -0.38 -19.54 8.08
CA VAL A 186 -0.01 -18.13 7.93
C VAL A 186 1.51 -17.96 7.79
N ASP A 187 2.25 -19.05 7.58
CA ASP A 187 3.69 -19.05 7.40
C ASP A 187 4.07 -19.05 5.92
N VAL A 188 5.08 -18.27 5.55
CA VAL A 188 5.63 -18.27 4.19
C VAL A 188 6.59 -19.43 3.97
N VAL A 189 6.55 -20.05 2.79
CA VAL A 189 7.55 -21.04 2.37
C VAL A 189 8.82 -20.29 1.94
N SER A 190 9.80 -20.16 2.82
CA SER A 190 11.01 -19.35 2.55
C SER A 190 11.74 -19.75 1.25
N ALA A 191 11.75 -21.05 0.91
CA ALA A 191 12.37 -21.54 -0.32
C ALA A 191 11.66 -21.12 -1.62
N SER A 192 10.41 -20.64 -1.53
CA SER A 192 9.65 -20.14 -2.68
C SER A 192 9.91 -18.67 -3.00
N GLN A 193 10.68 -17.97 -2.15
CA GLN A 193 10.83 -16.53 -2.26
C GLN A 193 11.54 -16.12 -3.55
N GLN A 194 10.86 -15.29 -4.33
CA GLN A 194 11.41 -14.57 -5.46
C GLN A 194 11.48 -13.09 -5.11
N SER A 195 12.45 -12.35 -5.67
CA SER A 195 12.69 -10.97 -5.26
C SER A 195 12.98 -10.06 -6.45
N GLU A 196 12.47 -8.85 -6.36
CA GLU A 196 12.74 -7.76 -7.28
C GLU A 196 13.29 -6.56 -6.53
N TYR A 197 14.26 -5.88 -7.10
CA TYR A 197 14.81 -4.66 -6.55
C TYR A 197 15.04 -3.63 -7.64
N TYR A 198 14.65 -2.38 -7.35
CA TYR A 198 14.75 -1.26 -8.26
C TYR A 198 15.42 -0.07 -7.58
N ASN A 199 16.51 0.42 -8.17
CA ASN A 199 17.26 1.59 -7.70
C ASN A 199 16.69 2.87 -8.34
N TYR A 200 15.89 3.62 -7.59
CA TYR A 200 15.26 4.87 -8.04
C TYR A 200 16.24 6.03 -8.23
N SER A 201 17.52 5.86 -7.93
CA SER A 201 18.55 6.83 -8.33
C SER A 201 18.85 6.76 -9.84
N THR A 202 18.43 5.69 -10.53
CA THR A 202 18.66 5.49 -11.97
C THR A 202 17.37 5.71 -12.77
N PRO A 203 17.46 6.19 -14.04
CA PRO A 203 16.27 6.34 -14.89
C PRO A 203 15.50 5.04 -15.10
N HIS A 204 16.20 3.91 -15.31
CA HIS A 204 15.55 2.61 -15.51
C HIS A 204 14.94 2.05 -14.24
N GLY A 205 15.56 2.29 -13.07
CA GLY A 205 14.99 1.87 -11.80
C GLY A 205 13.73 2.66 -11.44
N LYS A 206 13.67 3.97 -11.74
CA LYS A 206 12.43 4.78 -11.58
C LYS A 206 11.26 4.28 -12.44
N LEU A 207 11.57 3.67 -13.58
CA LEU A 207 10.60 3.02 -14.48
C LEU A 207 10.44 1.52 -14.20
N GLU A 208 11.14 1.00 -13.19
CA GLU A 208 11.06 -0.39 -12.75
C GLU A 208 11.35 -1.42 -13.87
N LEU A 209 12.20 -1.05 -14.83
CA LEU A 209 12.51 -1.87 -16.02
C LEU A 209 13.64 -2.87 -15.79
N ASN A 210 14.54 -2.58 -14.84
CA ASN A 210 15.73 -3.40 -14.57
C ASN A 210 15.66 -3.93 -13.14
N ASN A 211 15.30 -5.20 -12.96
CA ASN A 211 15.45 -5.87 -11.68
C ASN A 211 16.95 -6.11 -11.40
N THR A 212 17.50 -5.43 -10.39
CA THR A 212 18.93 -5.51 -10.02
C THR A 212 19.18 -6.23 -8.70
N TYR A 213 18.21 -7.00 -8.20
CA TYR A 213 18.31 -7.70 -6.90
C TYR A 213 19.57 -8.56 -6.78
N SER A 214 19.95 -9.29 -7.83
CA SER A 214 21.10 -10.19 -7.81
C SER A 214 22.47 -9.49 -7.92
N ILE A 215 22.49 -8.17 -8.10
CA ILE A 215 23.72 -7.39 -8.39
C ILE A 215 23.98 -6.37 -7.28
N GLU A 216 22.93 -5.80 -6.69
CA GLU A 216 23.02 -4.73 -5.68
C GLU A 216 23.03 -5.32 -4.26
N PRO A 217 24.16 -5.26 -3.51
CA PRO A 217 24.24 -5.88 -2.17
C PRO A 217 23.20 -5.33 -1.18
N ILE A 218 22.89 -4.03 -1.31
CA ILE A 218 21.88 -3.35 -0.48
C ILE A 218 20.49 -3.99 -0.60
N ALA A 219 20.18 -4.68 -1.71
CA ALA A 219 18.91 -5.37 -1.88
C ALA A 219 18.76 -6.54 -0.88
N ALA A 220 19.84 -7.26 -0.61
CA ALA A 220 19.86 -8.35 0.37
C ALA A 220 19.73 -7.81 1.80
N GLU A 221 20.47 -6.74 2.14
CA GLU A 221 20.36 -6.06 3.43
C GLU A 221 18.94 -5.53 3.68
N MET A 222 18.32 -4.94 2.66
CA MET A 222 16.95 -4.45 2.72
C MET A 222 15.94 -5.60 2.91
N LYS A 223 16.21 -6.78 2.33
CA LYS A 223 15.39 -7.98 2.54
C LYS A 223 15.54 -8.53 3.97
N GLU A 224 16.76 -8.55 4.51
CA GLU A 224 16.99 -8.94 5.91
C GLU A 224 16.28 -7.98 6.87
N LEU A 225 16.41 -6.67 6.67
CA LEU A 225 15.68 -5.66 7.44
C LEU A 225 14.16 -5.89 7.36
N LEU A 226 13.64 -6.13 6.15
CA LEU A 226 12.22 -6.36 5.92
C LEU A 226 11.71 -7.56 6.75
N PHE A 227 12.34 -8.73 6.63
CA PHE A 227 11.81 -9.94 7.27
C PHE A 227 12.22 -10.11 8.74
N ASN A 228 13.36 -9.58 9.17
CA ASN A 228 13.81 -9.73 10.56
C ASN A 228 13.26 -8.65 11.49
N GLU A 229 12.98 -7.45 10.96
CA GLU A 229 12.57 -6.30 11.77
C GLU A 229 11.19 -5.77 11.38
N LEU A 230 10.94 -5.47 10.11
CA LEU A 230 9.75 -4.69 9.72
C LEU A 230 8.48 -5.54 9.65
N VAL A 231 8.54 -6.73 9.05
CA VAL A 231 7.39 -7.65 8.97
C VAL A 231 6.92 -8.03 10.38
N PRO A 232 7.78 -8.58 11.28
CA PRO A 232 7.30 -9.06 12.58
C PRO A 232 6.85 -7.94 13.52
N ASN A 233 7.47 -6.75 13.42
CA ASN A 233 7.23 -5.66 14.37
C ASN A 233 6.28 -4.57 13.87
N GLU A 234 5.95 -4.51 12.57
CA GLU A 234 4.99 -3.55 12.01
C GLU A 234 3.80 -4.21 11.30
N LEU A 235 4.03 -5.11 10.33
CA LEU A 235 2.94 -5.73 9.58
C LEU A 235 2.20 -6.79 10.40
N GLU A 236 2.96 -7.61 11.13
CA GLU A 236 2.47 -8.70 11.97
C GLU A 236 2.52 -8.34 13.47
N ALA A 237 2.69 -7.06 13.77
CA ALA A 237 2.74 -6.56 15.14
C ALA A 237 1.51 -7.06 15.93
N PRO A 238 1.68 -7.59 17.15
CA PRO A 238 0.55 -8.07 17.93
C PRO A 238 -0.50 -6.99 18.15
N LEU A 239 -1.77 -7.38 18.01
CA LEU A 239 -2.89 -6.53 18.38
C LEU A 239 -2.84 -6.18 19.88
N PRO A 240 -3.47 -5.07 20.31
CA PRO A 240 -3.63 -4.75 21.72
C PRO A 240 -4.15 -5.95 22.52
N ASN A 241 -3.69 -6.11 23.78
CA ASN A 241 -4.02 -7.26 24.62
C ASN A 241 -5.53 -7.56 24.68
N ALA A 242 -6.38 -6.52 24.68
CA ALA A 242 -7.83 -6.65 24.71
C ALA A 242 -8.41 -7.37 23.47
N LEU A 243 -7.71 -7.33 22.33
CA LEU A 243 -8.16 -7.90 21.04
C LEU A 243 -7.54 -9.26 20.74
N GLN A 244 -6.51 -9.69 21.48
CA GLN A 244 -5.77 -10.92 21.18
C GLN A 244 -6.64 -12.19 21.29
N ALA A 245 -7.54 -12.26 22.28
CA ALA A 245 -8.42 -13.42 22.44
C ALA A 245 -9.44 -13.55 21.28
N VAL A 246 -9.98 -12.41 20.83
CA VAL A 246 -10.91 -12.38 19.68
C VAL A 246 -10.17 -12.71 18.39
N HIS A 247 -8.95 -12.20 18.22
CA HIS A 247 -8.08 -12.52 17.09
C HIS A 247 -7.80 -14.03 16.99
N ALA A 248 -7.38 -14.67 18.09
CA ALA A 248 -7.14 -16.11 18.12
C ALA A 248 -8.39 -16.92 17.75
N THR A 249 -9.56 -16.49 18.23
CA THR A 249 -10.85 -17.11 17.90
C THR A 249 -11.17 -16.97 16.40
N ALA A 250 -10.99 -15.77 15.84
CA ALA A 250 -11.23 -15.50 14.42
C ALA A 250 -10.28 -16.29 13.51
N GLN A 251 -9.00 -16.37 13.88
CA GLN A 251 -7.99 -17.16 13.16
C GLN A 251 -8.37 -18.65 13.14
N ALA A 252 -8.75 -19.21 14.30
CA ALA A 252 -9.18 -20.61 14.39
C ALA A 252 -10.43 -20.88 13.53
N ALA A 253 -11.40 -19.95 13.53
CA ALA A 253 -12.60 -20.06 12.70
C ALA A 253 -12.28 -19.99 11.20
N PHE A 254 -11.35 -19.12 10.79
CA PHE A 254 -10.92 -19.01 9.40
C PHE A 254 -10.22 -20.29 8.91
N LEU A 255 -9.30 -20.84 9.70
CA LEU A 255 -8.64 -22.11 9.37
C LEU A 255 -9.62 -23.28 9.28
N ALA A 256 -10.63 -23.32 10.16
CA ALA A 256 -11.70 -24.31 10.08
C ALA A 256 -12.56 -24.15 8.81
N PHE A 257 -12.88 -22.91 8.41
CA PHE A 257 -13.59 -22.63 7.17
C PHE A 257 -12.81 -23.08 5.92
N LEU A 258 -11.50 -22.81 5.88
CA LEU A 258 -10.63 -23.29 4.80
C LEU A 258 -10.62 -24.82 4.72
N ALA A 259 -10.54 -25.51 5.86
CA ALA A 259 -10.58 -26.97 5.89
C ALA A 259 -11.91 -27.56 5.39
N LEU A 260 -13.04 -26.86 5.61
CA LEU A 260 -14.35 -27.30 5.11
C LEU A 260 -14.53 -27.07 3.61
N SER A 261 -14.01 -25.96 3.09
CA SER A 261 -14.18 -25.57 1.68
C SER A 261 -13.49 -26.50 0.69
N GLU A 262 -12.43 -27.21 1.13
CA GLU A 262 -11.78 -28.25 0.33
C GLU A 262 -12.56 -29.57 0.34
N ASN A 263 -13.25 -29.91 1.44
CA ASN A 263 -14.02 -31.15 1.56
C ASN A 263 -15.36 -31.11 0.81
N SER A 264 -15.84 -29.92 0.43
CA SER A 264 -17.06 -29.75 -0.38
C SER A 264 -16.79 -29.69 -1.89
N GLY A 265 -15.52 -29.88 -2.31
CA GLY A 265 -15.08 -29.90 -3.70
C GLY A 265 -15.00 -31.29 -4.36
N GLU A 266 -15.51 -32.35 -3.72
CA GLU A 266 -15.74 -33.68 -4.34
C GLU A 266 -17.19 -33.88 -4.80
#